data_AF-A0A8J6FXX6-F1
#
_entry.id   AF-A0A8J6FXX6-F1
#
_cell.length_a   1.000
_cell.length_b   1.000
_cell.length_c   1.000
_cell.angle_alpha   90.00
_cell.angle_beta   90.00
_cell.angle_gamma   90.00
#
_symmetry.space_group_name_H-M   'P 1'
#
loop_
_entity.id
_entity.type
_entity.pdbx_description
1 polymer ?
#
loop_
_entity_poly.entity_id
_entity_poly.type
_entity_poly.pdbx_seq_one_letter_code
_entity_poly.pdbx_strand_id
1 'polypeptide(L)'
;MTGAPAKLDFPSASLPTTSIDFTLSCLGTFRAGAFSAARQSTNAYPDLRSCVNDVNECKDPLNINGGCSQICENTPGSYHCSCRSGFAILSNKKDCKDLDECSLKPSVCGTAVCKNIPGDFECECPEGYRYDPSSKSCKDVDECSENMCAQLCVNYPGGYSCYCDGKKGFRLAQDQKSCEAIPVCLPLNLDKNYELLYLAEQFAGVVLYLKFRLPEITRFSAEFDFRTYDSEGIILYAESLDHSDWLLIALRDGKIEVQFKNEFSTQITTGGIVINDGLWNAVSVEELDDSVSIKIAKEAVMNINKLGSLFKPTDGFLDIKIYFAGLPRKVESALIKPINPRLDGCIRGWNLMKQGALGAKEIIQGKQNKHCFLTVEKGSYYPGSGIAQFNINYNNVTNAEGWQINMTLNIRPSTGTGIMLALVSGDTVPFALSLLDSSSENSQDILVFVENSVVARIEAIPLCSDQQSQLNCNVNRNGLELWTTLRKDAIYSKDLQEKLAILDNAIKGNVATYLGGIPDISFSATPLNAFYSGCMEVNINGVQLDLDEAISKHNDIRAHSCPSVRKTQNNV
;
A
#
# COMPACT_ATOMS: atom_id res chain seq x y z
N MET A 1 42.18 -32.88 42.29
CA MET A 1 43.14 -31.84 42.74
C MET A 1 42.43 -30.51 42.55
N THR A 2 41.98 -29.74 43.54
CA THR A 2 42.01 -29.68 45.01
C THR A 2 40.88 -28.69 45.34
N GLY A 3 39.91 -28.86 46.24
CA GLY A 3 39.83 -29.73 47.40
C GLY A 3 40.00 -28.96 48.72
N ALA A 4 38.97 -28.17 49.11
CA ALA A 4 38.58 -27.78 50.48
C ALA A 4 39.56 -26.89 51.31
N PRO A 5 39.20 -26.34 52.50
CA PRO A 5 37.94 -26.47 53.25
C PRO A 5 37.36 -25.16 53.87
N ALA A 6 36.14 -25.31 54.39
CA ALA A 6 35.49 -24.45 55.39
C ALA A 6 36.36 -24.24 56.64
N LYS A 7 36.30 -23.04 57.22
CA LYS A 7 36.90 -22.74 58.53
C LYS A 7 35.89 -22.04 59.41
N LEU A 8 35.64 -22.68 60.54
CA LEU A 8 34.71 -22.30 61.61
C LEU A 8 35.09 -20.95 62.24
N ASP A 9 34.05 -20.17 62.53
CA ASP A 9 34.07 -19.05 63.46
C ASP A 9 34.36 -19.51 64.89
N PHE A 10 35.34 -18.87 65.53
CA PHE A 10 35.47 -18.80 66.98
C PHE A 10 35.83 -17.34 67.34
N PRO A 11 34.88 -16.53 67.84
CA PRO A 11 35.24 -15.29 68.51
C PRO A 11 35.65 -15.61 69.95
N SER A 12 36.71 -14.95 70.37
CA SER A 12 37.33 -14.96 71.69
C SER A 12 36.32 -15.06 72.85
N ALA A 13 36.49 -16.09 73.68
CA ALA A 13 35.84 -16.18 74.98
C ALA A 13 36.46 -15.16 75.95
N SER A 14 35.72 -14.10 76.25
CA SER A 14 35.78 -13.41 77.53
C SER A 14 34.44 -13.61 78.24
N LEU A 15 34.52 -14.04 79.50
CA LEU A 15 33.43 -14.40 80.40
C LEU A 15 32.27 -13.40 80.45
N PRO A 16 31.05 -13.86 80.83
CA PRO A 16 29.85 -13.03 80.87
C PRO A 16 29.98 -12.03 82.02
N THR A 17 29.88 -10.73 81.72
CA THR A 17 29.61 -9.73 82.75
C THR A 17 28.18 -9.92 83.24
N THR A 18 28.11 -10.67 84.32
CA THR A 18 26.98 -10.85 85.23
C THR A 18 26.23 -9.54 85.49
N SER A 19 24.92 -9.52 85.17
CA SER A 19 23.78 -8.74 85.75
C SER A 19 23.95 -7.27 86.20
N ILE A 20 25.11 -6.65 86.00
CA ILE A 20 25.47 -5.30 86.44
C ILE A 20 25.41 -4.32 85.26
N ASP A 21 25.62 -4.80 84.02
CA ASP A 21 25.46 -3.97 82.81
C ASP A 21 23.98 -3.65 82.50
N PHE A 22 23.05 -4.53 82.88
CA PHE A 22 21.61 -4.30 82.74
C PHE A 22 21.11 -3.21 83.70
N THR A 23 21.65 -3.17 84.92
CA THR A 23 21.32 -2.15 85.93
C THR A 23 22.03 -0.82 85.67
N LEU A 24 23.26 -0.82 85.14
CA LEU A 24 23.95 0.42 84.74
C LEU A 24 23.29 1.11 83.54
N SER A 25 22.82 0.34 82.54
CA SER A 25 22.02 0.86 81.42
C SER A 25 20.72 1.54 81.90
N CYS A 26 20.01 0.91 82.85
CA CYS A 26 18.81 1.48 83.46
C CYS A 26 19.06 2.71 84.34
N LEU A 27 20.29 2.91 84.87
CA LEU A 27 20.67 4.10 85.64
C LEU A 27 21.17 5.27 84.77
N GLY A 28 21.68 5.00 83.56
CA GLY A 28 22.28 6.00 82.68
C GLY A 28 21.28 6.99 82.05
N THR A 29 20.07 6.52 81.71
CA THR A 29 19.00 7.33 81.11
C THR A 29 18.34 8.32 82.08
N PHE A 30 18.51 8.14 83.39
CA PHE A 30 17.95 9.04 84.40
C PHE A 30 18.71 10.39 84.51
N ARG A 31 19.95 10.48 84.01
CA ARG A 31 20.81 11.68 84.16
C ARG A 31 20.70 12.70 83.02
N ALA A 32 20.16 12.35 81.85
CA ALA A 32 20.04 13.27 80.72
C ALA A 32 18.62 13.86 80.66
N GLY A 33 18.38 14.91 81.45
CA GLY A 33 17.09 15.62 81.49
C GLY A 33 16.74 16.26 80.14
N ALA A 34 15.73 15.72 79.46
CA ALA A 34 15.07 16.37 78.32
C ALA A 34 13.59 15.93 78.22
N PHE A 35 12.70 16.53 79.02
CA PHE A 35 11.61 17.40 78.55
C PHE A 35 10.57 17.70 79.65
N SER A 36 10.01 18.90 79.50
CA SER A 36 8.99 19.57 80.32
C SER A 36 7.68 18.82 80.49
N ALA A 37 7.06 19.05 81.65
CA ALA A 37 5.75 18.54 82.02
C ALA A 37 4.62 19.07 81.12
N ALA A 38 3.77 18.16 80.65
CA ALA A 38 2.39 18.46 80.27
C ALA A 38 1.44 17.57 81.08
N ARG A 39 0.36 18.19 81.57
CA ARG A 39 -0.62 17.66 82.53
C ARG A 39 -1.47 16.50 81.99
N GLN A 40 -1.95 15.72 82.97
CA GLN A 40 -3.12 14.83 83.02
C GLN A 40 -3.00 13.41 82.44
N SER A 41 -2.53 12.48 83.28
CA SER A 41 -3.20 11.20 83.54
C SER A 41 -2.72 10.66 84.90
N THR A 42 -3.64 10.11 85.69
CA THR A 42 -3.37 9.56 87.04
C THR A 42 -2.68 8.20 86.93
N ASN A 43 -1.56 8.06 87.64
CA ASN A 43 -0.67 6.88 87.83
C ASN A 43 0.44 6.65 86.80
N ALA A 44 1.63 7.18 87.10
CA ALA A 44 2.92 6.54 86.80
C ALA A 44 4.05 7.27 87.56
N TYR A 45 4.58 6.66 88.61
CA TYR A 45 5.97 6.88 89.04
C TYR A 45 6.79 5.82 88.29
N PRO A 46 7.93 6.12 87.65
CA PRO A 46 8.75 5.08 87.02
C PRO A 46 9.39 4.25 88.14
N ASP A 47 8.79 3.10 88.45
CA ASP A 47 9.29 2.18 89.46
C ASP A 47 10.54 1.45 88.91
N LEU A 48 11.64 1.49 89.67
CA LEU A 48 12.88 0.78 89.35
C LEU A 48 12.65 -0.74 89.21
N ARG A 49 11.58 -1.28 89.81
CA ARG A 49 11.17 -2.70 89.66
C ARG A 49 10.70 -3.05 88.24
N SER A 50 10.21 -2.07 87.47
CA SER A 50 9.71 -2.27 86.11
C SER A 50 10.82 -2.69 85.14
N CYS A 51 12.07 -2.25 85.36
CA CYS A 51 13.22 -2.66 84.56
C CYS A 51 13.77 -4.05 84.96
N VAL A 52 13.60 -4.46 86.23
CA VAL A 52 14.16 -5.72 86.77
C VAL A 52 13.28 -6.93 86.45
N ASN A 53 11.96 -6.76 86.47
CA ASN A 53 10.98 -7.76 86.07
C ASN A 53 10.11 -7.20 84.93
N ASP A 54 10.72 -7.09 83.76
CA ASP A 54 10.12 -6.51 82.57
C ASP A 54 8.93 -7.34 82.05
N VAL A 55 7.81 -6.68 81.75
CA VAL A 55 6.63 -7.29 81.14
C VAL A 55 6.70 -7.00 79.65
N ASN A 56 6.79 -8.03 78.80
CA ASN A 56 6.84 -7.81 77.36
C ASN A 56 5.46 -7.41 76.82
N GLU A 57 5.17 -6.11 76.73
CA GLU A 57 3.87 -5.61 76.28
C GLU A 57 3.59 -5.96 74.82
N CYS A 58 4.61 -6.21 74.01
CA CYS A 58 4.47 -6.64 72.62
C CYS A 58 3.95 -8.08 72.47
N LYS A 59 4.07 -8.90 73.53
CA LYS A 59 3.60 -10.29 73.59
C LYS A 59 2.37 -10.45 74.50
N ASP A 60 1.78 -9.36 74.96
CA ASP A 60 0.60 -9.39 75.81
C ASP A 60 -0.64 -9.87 75.01
N PRO A 61 -1.28 -10.99 75.39
CA PRO A 61 -2.48 -11.48 74.72
C PRO A 61 -3.72 -10.58 74.88
N LEU A 62 -3.74 -9.68 75.88
CA LEU A 62 -4.84 -8.72 76.09
C LEU A 62 -4.63 -7.39 75.34
N ASN A 63 -3.40 -7.08 74.95
CA ASN A 63 -3.01 -5.86 74.22
C ASN A 63 -2.07 -6.23 73.08
N ILE A 64 -2.66 -6.77 72.00
CA ILE A 64 -1.93 -7.30 70.85
C ILE A 64 -0.92 -6.27 70.33
N ASN A 65 0.35 -6.67 70.20
CA ASN A 65 1.45 -5.83 69.75
C ASN A 65 1.65 -4.55 70.61
N GLY A 66 1.38 -4.59 71.92
CA GLY A 66 1.49 -3.41 72.80
C GLY A 66 0.48 -2.29 72.47
N GLY A 67 -0.47 -2.54 71.58
CA GLY A 67 -1.35 -1.51 71.01
C GLY A 67 -0.66 -0.64 69.96
N CYS A 68 0.50 -1.08 69.42
CA CYS A 68 1.18 -0.45 68.29
C CYS A 68 0.52 -0.89 66.98
N SER A 69 0.33 0.05 66.03
CA SER A 69 -0.30 -0.27 64.75
C SER A 69 0.58 -1.12 63.82
N GLN A 70 1.91 -1.05 63.95
CA GLN A 70 2.85 -1.77 63.07
C GLN A 70 3.92 -2.56 63.83
N ILE A 71 4.91 -1.89 64.44
CA ILE A 71 6.04 -2.55 65.12
C ILE A 71 6.02 -2.16 66.60
N CYS A 72 6.16 -3.15 67.48
CA CYS A 72 6.34 -2.95 68.91
C CYS A 72 7.72 -3.46 69.33
N GLU A 73 8.49 -2.59 69.97
CA GLU A 73 9.81 -2.91 70.50
C GLU A 73 9.79 -2.80 72.02
N ASN A 74 9.95 -3.95 72.66
CA ASN A 74 9.98 -4.07 74.10
C ASN A 74 11.33 -3.59 74.66
N THR A 75 11.30 -2.75 75.68
CA THR A 75 12.50 -2.21 76.34
C THR A 75 12.40 -2.42 77.85
N PRO A 76 13.51 -2.51 78.60
CA PRO A 76 13.40 -2.73 80.04
C PRO A 76 12.60 -1.63 80.74
N GLY A 77 11.42 -1.99 81.26
CA GLY A 77 10.49 -1.10 81.96
C GLY A 77 9.58 -0.25 81.08
N SER A 78 9.56 -0.46 79.76
CA SER A 78 8.65 0.23 78.83
C SER A 78 8.60 -0.45 77.46
N TYR A 79 7.81 0.07 76.54
CA TYR A 79 7.88 -0.32 75.14
C TYR A 79 7.73 0.94 74.30
N HIS A 80 8.20 0.86 73.06
CA HIS A 80 7.93 1.91 72.09
C HIS A 80 7.45 1.30 70.79
N CYS A 81 6.53 2.02 70.15
CA CYS A 81 6.07 1.67 68.83
C CYS A 81 7.00 2.31 67.80
N SER A 82 7.29 1.59 66.73
CA SER A 82 7.98 2.09 65.56
C SER A 82 7.16 1.76 64.30
N CYS A 83 7.44 2.48 63.22
CA CYS A 83 6.75 2.30 61.94
C CYS A 83 7.70 1.64 60.94
N ARG A 84 7.14 0.84 60.04
CA ARG A 84 7.86 0.30 58.88
C ARG A 84 8.35 1.44 57.98
N SER A 85 9.37 1.18 57.17
CA SER A 85 9.81 2.12 56.13
C SER A 85 8.63 2.61 55.29
N GLY A 86 8.60 3.91 54.96
CA GLY A 86 7.47 4.55 54.27
C GLY A 86 6.36 5.08 55.19
N PHE A 87 6.47 4.93 56.51
CA PHE A 87 5.46 5.40 57.47
C PHE A 87 6.06 6.28 58.57
N ALA A 88 5.32 7.29 59.03
CA ALA A 88 5.66 8.14 60.16
C ALA A 88 4.74 7.89 61.37
N ILE A 89 5.34 7.92 62.56
CA ILE A 89 4.62 7.76 63.82
C ILE A 89 3.80 9.02 64.13
N LEU A 90 2.52 8.83 64.48
CA LEU A 90 1.61 9.90 64.87
C LEU A 90 1.88 10.37 66.30
N SER A 91 1.33 11.54 66.66
CA SER A 91 1.53 12.17 67.98
C SER A 91 1.10 11.32 69.17
N ASN A 92 0.27 10.30 68.96
CA ASN A 92 -0.13 9.33 69.99
C ASN A 92 0.94 8.25 70.28
N LYS A 93 2.07 8.27 69.54
CA LYS A 93 3.19 7.34 69.67
C LYS A 93 2.82 5.86 69.47
N LYS A 94 1.68 5.58 68.82
CA LYS A 94 1.17 4.22 68.63
C LYS A 94 0.76 3.92 67.20
N ASP A 95 0.18 4.91 66.51
CA ASP A 95 -0.32 4.76 65.16
C ASP A 95 0.71 5.26 64.13
N CYS A 96 0.75 4.58 62.99
CA CYS A 96 1.58 4.91 61.85
C CYS A 96 0.73 5.46 60.71
N LYS A 97 1.13 6.61 60.18
CA LYS A 97 0.55 7.19 58.97
C LYS A 97 1.54 7.08 57.83
N ASP A 98 1.03 6.68 56.67
CA ASP A 98 1.77 6.62 55.43
C ASP A 98 2.42 7.98 55.09
N LEU A 99 3.67 7.94 54.64
CA LEU A 99 4.38 9.11 54.16
C LEU A 99 4.06 9.29 52.69
N ASP A 100 3.42 10.39 52.33
CA ASP A 100 3.15 10.67 50.92
C ASP A 100 4.41 11.20 50.24
N GLU A 101 5.22 10.32 49.63
CA GLU A 101 6.44 10.72 48.92
C GLU A 101 6.15 11.65 47.75
N CYS A 102 4.97 11.55 47.12
CA CYS A 102 4.55 12.43 46.04
C CYS A 102 4.37 13.88 46.53
N SER A 103 3.76 14.05 47.71
CA SER A 103 3.61 15.35 48.36
C SER A 103 4.94 15.87 48.94
N LEU A 104 5.78 14.99 49.47
CA LEU A 104 7.06 15.35 50.10
C LEU A 104 8.15 15.70 49.09
N LYS A 105 8.17 15.01 47.94
CA LYS A 105 9.14 15.19 46.86
C LYS A 105 8.37 15.26 45.53
N PRO A 106 7.85 16.44 45.15
CA PRO A 106 7.05 16.60 43.93
C PRO A 106 7.74 16.15 42.63
N SER A 107 9.08 16.09 42.61
CA SER A 107 9.88 15.64 41.46
C SER A 107 10.40 14.20 41.58
N VAL A 108 9.86 13.39 42.50
CA VAL A 108 10.32 12.02 42.74
C VAL A 108 10.18 11.13 41.49
N CYS A 109 9.10 11.34 40.72
CA CYS A 109 8.79 10.65 39.46
C CYS A 109 9.21 11.42 38.19
N GLY A 110 9.86 12.59 38.33
CA GLY A 110 10.23 13.44 37.20
C GLY A 110 9.02 13.88 36.37
N THR A 111 8.89 13.35 35.14
CA THR A 111 7.76 13.67 34.23
C THR A 111 6.57 12.72 34.33
N ALA A 112 6.69 11.61 35.08
CA ALA A 112 5.62 10.63 35.27
C ALA A 112 4.66 11.07 36.40
N VAL A 113 3.43 10.53 36.38
CA VAL A 113 2.42 10.81 37.41
C VAL A 113 2.78 10.03 38.67
N CYS A 114 3.03 10.74 39.77
CA CYS A 114 3.28 10.10 41.05
C CYS A 114 1.97 9.73 41.73
N LYS A 115 1.86 8.47 42.14
CA LYS A 115 0.73 7.93 42.88
C LYS A 115 1.25 7.34 44.19
N ASN A 116 0.78 7.90 45.29
CA ASN A 116 1.15 7.44 46.62
C ASN A 116 0.46 6.10 46.93
N ILE A 117 1.22 5.13 47.45
CA ILE A 117 0.70 3.83 47.89
C ILE A 117 1.14 3.55 49.34
N PRO A 118 0.43 2.74 50.13
CA PRO A 118 0.85 2.50 51.52
C PRO A 118 2.26 1.90 51.63
N GLY A 119 3.20 2.69 52.13
CA GLY A 119 4.60 2.35 52.38
C GLY A 119 5.58 2.69 51.26
N ASP A 120 5.12 3.22 50.12
CA ASP A 120 5.97 3.64 48.98
C ASP A 120 5.20 4.53 47.98
N PHE A 121 5.76 4.77 46.80
CA PHE A 121 5.09 5.46 45.70
C PHE A 121 5.28 4.71 44.38
N GLU A 122 4.30 4.85 43.49
CA GLU A 122 4.38 4.36 42.11
C GLU A 122 4.43 5.54 41.14
N CYS A 123 5.32 5.43 40.14
CA CYS A 123 5.38 6.37 39.02
C CYS A 123 4.64 5.76 37.83
N GLU A 124 3.45 6.28 37.53
CA GLU A 124 2.61 5.83 36.43
C GLU A 124 2.89 6.65 35.17
N CYS A 125 3.05 5.96 34.05
CA CYS A 125 3.19 6.57 32.73
C CYS A 125 1.89 6.45 31.92
N PRO A 126 1.67 7.33 30.94
CA PRO A 126 0.59 7.16 29.97
C PRO A 126 0.66 5.79 29.26
N GLU A 127 -0.46 5.34 28.71
CA GLU A 127 -0.53 4.12 27.90
C GLU A 127 0.50 4.19 26.74
N GLY A 128 1.17 3.07 26.45
CA GLY A 128 2.27 3.01 25.47
C GLY A 128 3.63 3.47 26.01
N TYR A 129 3.73 3.89 27.28
CA TYR A 129 4.99 4.31 27.89
C TYR A 129 5.33 3.51 29.15
N ARG A 130 6.64 3.29 29.36
CA ARG A 130 7.18 2.63 30.55
C ARG A 130 8.08 3.59 31.33
N TYR A 131 7.90 3.61 32.64
CA TYR A 131 8.74 4.42 33.52
C TYR A 131 10.18 3.87 33.56
N ASP A 132 11.15 4.75 33.32
CA ASP A 132 12.57 4.45 33.48
C ASP A 132 13.12 5.18 34.73
N PRO A 133 13.41 4.46 35.83
CA PRO A 133 13.94 5.06 37.05
C PRO A 133 15.28 5.78 36.87
N SER A 134 16.07 5.40 35.86
CA SER A 134 17.40 5.98 35.60
C SER A 134 17.30 7.39 35.03
N SER A 135 16.34 7.59 34.12
CA SER A 135 16.06 8.89 33.50
C SER A 135 14.94 9.66 34.19
N LYS A 136 14.22 9.03 35.13
CA LYS A 136 13.01 9.57 35.79
C LYS A 136 12.00 10.12 34.78
N SER A 137 11.78 9.37 33.70
CA SER A 137 10.91 9.78 32.61
C SER A 137 10.16 8.59 32.03
N CYS A 138 9.05 8.89 31.36
CA CYS A 138 8.30 7.92 30.59
C CYS A 138 8.97 7.74 29.23
N LYS A 139 9.42 6.50 28.97
CA LYS A 139 9.97 6.12 27.67
C LYS A 139 8.94 5.34 26.90
N ASP A 140 8.84 5.66 25.62
CA ASP A 140 8.01 4.94 24.67
C ASP A 140 8.33 3.44 24.70
N VAL A 141 7.30 2.61 24.72
CA VAL A 141 7.43 1.16 24.59
C VAL A 141 7.43 0.86 23.10
N ASP A 142 8.52 0.27 22.61
CA ASP A 142 8.58 -0.17 21.21
C ASP A 142 7.88 -1.52 21.06
N GLU A 143 6.58 -1.51 20.74
CA GLU A 143 5.82 -2.75 20.57
C GLU A 143 6.27 -3.56 19.34
N CYS A 144 6.97 -2.93 18.39
CA CYS A 144 7.53 -3.63 17.23
C CYS A 144 8.69 -4.55 17.61
N SER A 145 9.41 -4.26 18.70
CA SER A 145 10.46 -5.14 19.23
C SER A 145 9.90 -6.45 19.80
N GLU A 146 8.58 -6.55 20.04
CA GLU A 146 7.91 -7.73 20.58
C GLU A 146 7.25 -8.62 19.51
N ASN A 147 7.49 -8.36 18.20
CA ASN A 147 6.90 -9.10 17.07
C ASN A 147 5.35 -9.13 17.08
N MET A 148 4.73 -8.01 17.45
CA MET A 148 3.27 -7.88 17.58
C MET A 148 2.51 -7.89 16.24
N CYS A 149 3.20 -7.71 15.11
CA CYS A 149 2.64 -7.67 13.76
C CYS A 149 3.09 -8.89 12.93
N ALA A 150 2.20 -9.39 12.07
CA ALA A 150 2.50 -10.53 11.22
C ALA A 150 3.56 -10.26 10.13
N GLN A 151 3.65 -9.01 9.65
CA GLN A 151 4.61 -8.62 8.61
C GLN A 151 5.39 -7.37 9.00
N LEU A 152 4.82 -6.19 8.78
CA LEU A 152 5.51 -4.91 8.97
C LEU A 152 4.93 -4.19 10.18
N CYS A 153 5.80 -3.56 10.96
CA CYS A 153 5.42 -2.80 12.16
C CYS A 153 6.11 -1.44 12.13
N VAL A 154 5.35 -0.39 12.45
CA VAL A 154 5.87 0.97 12.64
C VAL A 154 5.50 1.43 14.03
N ASN A 155 6.53 1.69 14.84
CA ASN A 155 6.40 2.24 16.18
C ASN A 155 6.32 3.77 16.12
N TYR A 156 5.48 4.38 16.95
CA TYR A 156 5.39 5.82 17.12
C TYR A 156 5.13 6.16 18.60
N PRO A 157 5.36 7.41 19.04
CA PRO A 157 5.21 7.75 20.46
C PRO A 157 3.80 7.43 20.99
N GLY A 158 3.72 6.46 21.90
CA GLY A 158 2.49 5.98 22.54
C GLY A 158 1.79 4.81 21.85
N GLY A 159 2.38 4.20 20.83
CA GLY A 159 1.86 2.95 20.26
C GLY A 159 2.44 2.57 18.90
N TYR A 160 1.75 1.70 18.17
CA TYR A 160 2.26 1.12 16.93
C TYR A 160 1.19 0.91 15.88
N SER A 161 1.61 0.60 14.65
CA SER A 161 0.72 0.20 13.55
C SER A 161 1.31 -0.95 12.76
N CYS A 162 0.47 -1.93 12.45
CA CYS A 162 0.82 -3.07 11.60
C CYS A 162 0.42 -2.81 10.15
N TYR A 163 1.25 -3.27 9.23
CA TYR A 163 1.01 -3.18 7.79
C TYR A 163 1.25 -4.53 7.14
N CYS A 164 0.54 -4.77 6.05
CA CYS A 164 0.68 -5.96 5.23
C CYS A 164 1.14 -5.56 3.83
N ASP A 165 1.91 -6.44 3.20
CA ASP A 165 2.43 -6.24 1.85
C ASP A 165 1.33 -6.46 0.80
N GLY A 166 0.60 -5.39 0.52
CA GLY A 166 -0.46 -5.36 -0.48
C GLY A 166 0.02 -5.66 -1.89
N LYS A 167 1.27 -5.32 -2.22
CA LYS A 167 1.88 -5.66 -3.51
C LYS A 167 2.07 -7.16 -3.69
N LYS A 168 2.17 -7.90 -2.57
CA LYS A 168 2.15 -9.37 -2.55
C LYS A 168 0.76 -9.97 -2.37
N GLY A 169 -0.29 -9.16 -2.43
CA GLY A 169 -1.68 -9.63 -2.33
C GLY A 169 -2.14 -9.87 -0.89
N PHE A 170 -1.57 -9.19 0.10
CA PHE A 170 -2.01 -9.28 1.50
C PHE A 170 -2.66 -7.99 1.99
N ARG A 171 -3.62 -8.11 2.89
CA ARG A 171 -4.22 -6.99 3.61
C ARG A 171 -4.24 -7.26 5.10
N LEU A 172 -4.43 -6.19 5.87
CA LEU A 172 -4.56 -6.27 7.32
C LEU A 172 -5.92 -6.90 7.67
N ALA A 173 -5.89 -7.90 8.55
CA ALA A 173 -7.08 -8.56 9.07
C ALA A 173 -7.81 -7.68 10.10
N GLN A 174 -8.99 -8.13 10.53
CA GLN A 174 -9.83 -7.38 11.47
C GLN A 174 -9.17 -7.13 12.84
N ASP A 175 -8.23 -7.99 13.26
CA ASP A 175 -7.48 -7.85 14.51
C ASP A 175 -6.41 -6.75 14.49
N GLN A 176 -6.21 -6.08 13.34
CA GLN A 176 -5.20 -5.06 13.10
C GLN A 176 -3.75 -5.53 13.32
N LYS A 177 -3.50 -6.84 13.31
CA LYS A 177 -2.16 -7.43 13.55
C LYS A 177 -1.79 -8.51 12.54
N SER A 178 -2.76 -9.31 12.12
CA SER A 178 -2.58 -10.42 11.20
C SER A 178 -2.73 -9.97 9.74
N CYS A 179 -2.11 -10.70 8.81
CA CYS A 179 -2.25 -10.46 7.38
C CYS A 179 -3.02 -11.60 6.72
N GLU A 180 -4.02 -11.27 5.91
CA GLU A 180 -4.80 -12.21 5.11
C GLU A 180 -4.64 -11.94 3.62
N ALA A 181 -4.81 -12.97 2.80
CA ALA A 181 -4.76 -12.81 1.35
C ALA A 181 -5.97 -11.98 0.87
N ILE A 182 -5.75 -11.08 -0.08
CA ILE A 182 -6.80 -10.30 -0.72
C ILE A 182 -7.67 -11.26 -1.54
N PRO A 183 -8.95 -11.45 -1.21
CA PRO A 183 -9.81 -12.39 -1.91
C PRO A 183 -10.20 -11.87 -3.29
N VAL A 184 -10.35 -12.79 -4.23
CA VAL A 184 -11.00 -12.52 -5.52
C VAL A 184 -12.51 -12.55 -5.30
N CYS A 185 -13.17 -11.41 -5.51
CA CYS A 185 -14.61 -11.24 -5.34
C CYS A 185 -15.38 -11.40 -6.66
N LEU A 186 -14.74 -11.15 -7.81
CA LEU A 186 -15.33 -11.32 -9.14
C LEU A 186 -14.33 -12.02 -10.08
N PRO A 187 -14.53 -13.32 -10.39
CA PRO A 187 -13.61 -14.06 -11.22
C PRO A 187 -13.73 -13.64 -12.69
N LEU A 188 -12.61 -13.29 -13.32
CA LEU A 188 -12.53 -12.95 -14.74
C LEU A 188 -12.13 -14.17 -15.59
N ASN A 189 -12.55 -14.19 -16.85
CA ASN A 189 -12.15 -15.19 -17.83
C ASN A 189 -10.78 -14.82 -18.42
N LEU A 190 -9.73 -15.41 -17.85
CA LEU A 190 -8.35 -15.19 -18.29
C LEU A 190 -7.87 -16.24 -19.31
N ASP A 191 -8.79 -17.05 -19.85
CA ASP A 191 -8.47 -18.10 -20.82
C ASP A 191 -7.86 -17.49 -22.09
N LYS A 192 -6.74 -18.09 -22.53
CA LYS A 192 -5.99 -17.68 -23.72
C LYS A 192 -6.04 -18.78 -24.77
N ASN A 193 -5.91 -18.42 -26.04
CA ASN A 193 -5.80 -19.37 -27.14
C ASN A 193 -4.46 -19.23 -27.87
N TYR A 194 -3.78 -20.36 -28.05
CA TYR A 194 -2.45 -20.47 -28.65
C TYR A 194 -2.40 -20.23 -30.16
N GLU A 195 -3.54 -20.00 -30.80
CA GLU A 195 -3.66 -19.60 -32.21
C GLU A 195 -3.92 -18.09 -32.38
N LEU A 196 -4.08 -17.36 -31.26
CA LEU A 196 -4.36 -15.93 -31.25
C LEU A 196 -3.12 -15.15 -30.85
N LEU A 197 -2.52 -14.43 -31.78
CA LEU A 197 -1.34 -13.60 -31.50
C LEU A 197 -1.77 -12.25 -30.92
N TYR A 198 -1.29 -11.97 -29.72
CA TYR A 198 -1.47 -10.69 -29.06
C TYR A 198 -0.45 -9.67 -29.58
N LEU A 199 -0.95 -8.49 -29.96
CA LEU A 199 -0.15 -7.46 -30.61
C LEU A 199 0.48 -6.46 -29.63
N ALA A 200 -0.08 -6.31 -28.44
CA ALA A 200 0.49 -5.41 -27.45
C ALA A 200 1.56 -6.15 -26.64
N GLU A 201 2.83 -5.84 -26.87
CA GLU A 201 3.81 -5.92 -25.79
C GLU A 201 5.07 -5.10 -26.12
N GLN A 202 5.60 -4.48 -25.07
CA GLN A 202 6.76 -3.58 -25.01
C GLN A 202 6.41 -2.10 -25.28
N PHE A 203 6.86 -1.23 -24.37
CA PHE A 203 6.95 0.22 -24.60
C PHE A 203 7.76 0.57 -25.86
N ALA A 204 8.62 -0.37 -26.31
CA ALA A 204 9.39 -0.33 -27.54
C ALA A 204 9.68 -1.76 -28.03
N GLY A 205 9.25 -2.15 -29.24
CA GLY A 205 9.48 -3.51 -29.73
C GLY A 205 8.74 -3.89 -31.01
N VAL A 206 9.00 -5.11 -31.48
CA VAL A 206 8.28 -5.79 -32.57
C VAL A 206 7.83 -7.14 -32.03
N VAL A 207 6.56 -7.50 -32.19
CA VAL A 207 6.01 -8.78 -31.69
C VAL A 207 6.50 -9.96 -32.53
N LEU A 208 6.41 -9.83 -33.85
CA LEU A 208 6.82 -10.86 -34.80
C LEU A 208 7.53 -10.22 -35.98
N TYR A 209 8.67 -10.83 -36.35
CA TYR A 209 9.46 -10.46 -37.51
C TYR A 209 9.58 -11.66 -38.44
N LEU A 210 9.28 -11.45 -39.72
CA LEU A 210 9.38 -12.44 -40.78
C LEU A 210 10.21 -11.88 -41.93
N LYS A 211 11.01 -12.73 -42.56
CA LYS A 211 11.76 -12.40 -43.76
C LYS A 211 11.38 -13.36 -44.88
N PHE A 212 10.99 -12.82 -46.01
CA PHE A 212 10.61 -13.55 -47.21
C PHE A 212 11.64 -13.32 -48.30
N ARG A 213 11.93 -14.38 -49.07
CA ARG A 213 12.68 -14.33 -50.34
C ARG A 213 11.88 -15.09 -51.38
N LEU A 214 11.29 -14.38 -52.31
CA LEU A 214 10.27 -14.89 -53.25
C LEU A 214 10.67 -14.60 -54.70
N PRO A 215 10.07 -15.27 -55.70
CA PRO A 215 10.30 -14.95 -57.10
C PRO A 215 9.92 -13.50 -57.43
N GLU A 216 10.64 -12.85 -58.34
CA GLU A 216 10.44 -11.43 -58.71
C GLU A 216 9.03 -11.06 -59.19
N ILE A 217 8.26 -12.03 -59.71
CA ILE A 217 6.88 -11.82 -60.16
C ILE A 217 5.87 -11.68 -59.01
N THR A 218 6.31 -11.89 -57.77
CA THR A 218 5.43 -11.89 -56.60
C THR A 218 4.99 -10.46 -56.28
N ARG A 219 3.71 -10.30 -55.98
CA ARG A 219 3.13 -9.03 -55.49
C ARG A 219 2.88 -9.08 -54.01
N PHE A 220 2.90 -7.93 -53.35
CA PHE A 220 2.58 -7.87 -51.94
C PHE A 220 1.13 -8.31 -51.69
N SER A 221 0.95 -9.16 -50.67
CA SER A 221 -0.37 -9.53 -50.18
C SER A 221 -0.31 -9.85 -48.69
N ALA A 222 -1.27 -9.35 -47.93
CA ALA A 222 -1.47 -9.74 -46.54
C ALA A 222 -2.97 -9.95 -46.29
N GLU A 223 -3.33 -11.09 -45.73
CA GLU A 223 -4.69 -11.41 -45.29
C GLU A 223 -4.62 -11.89 -43.84
N PHE A 224 -5.50 -11.39 -42.97
CA PHE A 224 -5.58 -11.79 -41.57
C PHE A 224 -6.93 -11.40 -40.96
N ASP A 225 -7.36 -12.15 -39.94
CA ASP A 225 -8.45 -11.75 -39.06
C ASP A 225 -7.89 -10.86 -37.95
N PHE A 226 -8.48 -9.69 -37.73
CA PHE A 226 -8.07 -8.71 -36.72
C PHE A 226 -9.24 -8.29 -35.84
N ARG A 227 -8.98 -8.09 -34.54
CA ARG A 227 -9.92 -7.42 -33.62
C ARG A 227 -9.17 -6.54 -32.63
N THR A 228 -9.80 -5.45 -32.22
CA THR A 228 -9.29 -4.55 -31.18
C THR A 228 -10.40 -3.63 -30.66
N TYR A 229 -10.18 -3.00 -29.52
CA TYR A 229 -10.90 -1.80 -29.06
C TYR A 229 -10.04 -0.54 -29.12
N ASP A 230 -8.75 -0.71 -29.41
CA ASP A 230 -7.80 0.37 -29.57
C ASP A 230 -8.17 1.25 -30.77
N SER A 231 -7.88 2.54 -30.70
CA SER A 231 -8.22 3.49 -31.76
C SER A 231 -7.03 3.84 -32.65
N GLU A 232 -5.81 3.63 -32.16
CA GLU A 232 -4.57 3.91 -32.86
C GLU A 232 -3.60 2.74 -32.68
N GLY A 233 -2.68 2.56 -33.62
CA GLY A 233 -1.63 1.55 -33.47
C GLY A 233 -1.21 0.88 -34.77
N ILE A 234 -0.03 0.28 -34.78
CA ILE A 234 0.50 -0.37 -35.98
C ILE A 234 0.08 -1.84 -35.99
N ILE A 235 -0.49 -2.29 -37.11
CA ILE A 235 -0.80 -3.71 -37.32
C ILE A 235 0.41 -4.40 -37.94
N LEU A 236 0.90 -3.84 -39.07
CA LEU A 236 1.95 -4.44 -39.88
C LEU A 236 2.79 -3.36 -40.54
N TYR A 237 4.11 -3.51 -40.50
CA TYR A 237 5.07 -2.74 -41.28
C TYR A 237 5.91 -3.67 -42.15
N ALA A 238 6.03 -3.37 -43.44
CA ALA A 238 6.84 -4.12 -44.40
C ALA A 238 7.87 -3.21 -45.04
N GLU A 239 9.10 -3.70 -45.20
CA GLU A 239 10.20 -2.98 -45.83
C GLU A 239 11.05 -3.87 -46.74
N SER A 240 11.65 -3.23 -47.73
CA SER A 240 12.75 -3.77 -48.56
C SER A 240 14.04 -3.97 -47.74
N LEU A 241 14.99 -4.74 -48.25
CA LEU A 241 16.27 -4.97 -47.55
C LEU A 241 17.14 -3.73 -47.43
N ASP A 242 17.09 -2.84 -48.42
CA ASP A 242 17.83 -1.58 -48.48
C ASP A 242 17.07 -0.40 -47.82
N HIS A 243 15.88 -0.67 -47.28
CA HIS A 243 15.01 0.29 -46.60
C HIS A 243 14.48 1.43 -47.50
N SER A 244 14.58 1.28 -48.83
CA SER A 244 14.16 2.30 -49.79
C SER A 244 12.64 2.33 -49.97
N ASP A 245 12.05 1.14 -50.08
CA ASP A 245 10.61 0.89 -50.23
C ASP A 245 10.01 0.34 -48.93
N TRP A 246 8.84 0.85 -48.53
CA TRP A 246 8.12 0.41 -47.34
C TRP A 246 6.60 0.62 -47.42
N LEU A 247 5.87 -0.19 -46.65
CA LEU A 247 4.42 -0.17 -46.49
C LEU A 247 4.07 -0.30 -45.01
N LEU A 248 3.15 0.51 -44.53
CA LEU A 248 2.58 0.49 -43.20
C LEU A 248 1.07 0.26 -43.30
N ILE A 249 0.57 -0.68 -42.51
CA ILE A 249 -0.85 -0.90 -42.24
C ILE A 249 -1.06 -0.64 -40.75
N ALA A 250 -1.87 0.35 -40.44
CA ALA A 250 -2.12 0.80 -39.09
C ALA A 250 -3.60 1.10 -38.87
N LEU A 251 -3.94 1.40 -37.63
CA LEU A 251 -5.23 1.90 -37.22
C LEU A 251 -5.10 3.37 -36.81
N ARG A 252 -6.04 4.22 -37.21
CA ARG A 252 -6.17 5.58 -36.71
C ARG A 252 -7.64 5.97 -36.63
N ASP A 253 -8.04 6.52 -35.49
CA ASP A 253 -9.45 6.82 -35.19
C ASP A 253 -10.35 5.59 -35.42
N GLY A 254 -9.82 4.38 -35.14
CA GLY A 254 -10.50 3.10 -35.33
C GLY A 254 -10.66 2.64 -36.80
N LYS A 255 -10.06 3.34 -37.77
CA LYS A 255 -10.10 3.01 -39.21
C LYS A 255 -8.74 2.56 -39.71
N ILE A 256 -8.70 1.76 -40.78
CA ILE A 256 -7.44 1.36 -41.40
C ILE A 256 -6.78 2.58 -42.06
N GLU A 257 -5.52 2.81 -41.72
CA GLU A 257 -4.60 3.74 -42.36
C GLU A 257 -3.51 2.95 -43.08
N VAL A 258 -3.29 3.25 -44.35
CA VAL A 258 -2.19 2.71 -45.14
C VAL A 258 -1.25 3.85 -45.51
N GLN A 259 0.02 3.70 -45.18
CA GLN A 259 1.09 4.59 -45.63
C GLN A 259 2.10 3.78 -46.42
N PHE A 260 2.57 4.26 -47.56
CA PHE A 260 3.68 3.60 -48.24
C PHE A 260 4.57 4.58 -49.00
N LYS A 261 5.80 4.14 -49.23
CA LYS A 261 6.77 4.80 -50.09
C LYS A 261 7.40 3.76 -51.00
N ASN A 262 7.46 4.06 -52.28
CA ASN A 262 8.26 3.32 -53.26
C ASN A 262 9.11 4.29 -54.11
N GLU A 263 9.78 3.78 -55.15
CA GLU A 263 10.61 4.56 -56.08
C GLU A 263 9.88 5.79 -56.68
N PHE A 264 8.56 5.71 -56.92
CA PHE A 264 7.82 6.71 -57.70
C PHE A 264 6.77 7.48 -56.90
N SER A 265 6.34 6.96 -55.75
CA SER A 265 5.17 7.46 -55.04
C SER A 265 5.33 7.35 -53.53
N THR A 266 4.72 8.30 -52.83
CA THR A 266 4.62 8.33 -51.38
C THR A 266 3.18 8.73 -51.06
N GLN A 267 2.43 7.82 -50.43
CA GLN A 267 0.99 7.95 -50.27
C GLN A 267 0.57 7.61 -48.85
N ILE A 268 -0.43 8.32 -48.35
CA ILE A 268 -1.16 8.01 -47.12
C ILE A 268 -2.64 8.03 -47.42
N THR A 269 -3.37 7.02 -46.97
CA THR A 269 -4.83 6.97 -47.09
C THR A 269 -5.42 6.32 -45.86
N THR A 270 -6.36 7.01 -45.24
CA THR A 270 -7.16 6.52 -44.12
C THR A 270 -8.60 6.44 -44.59
N GLY A 271 -9.24 5.28 -44.44
CA GLY A 271 -10.55 5.08 -45.04
C GLY A 271 -11.22 3.79 -44.61
N GLY A 272 -12.39 3.55 -45.21
CA GLY A 272 -13.26 2.44 -44.82
C GLY A 272 -14.09 2.71 -43.57
N ILE A 273 -14.51 1.61 -42.94
CA ILE A 273 -15.35 1.61 -41.74
C ILE A 273 -14.50 1.60 -40.47
N VAL A 274 -15.12 1.99 -39.35
CA VAL A 274 -14.52 1.83 -38.02
C VAL A 274 -14.59 0.36 -37.62
N ILE A 275 -13.47 -0.23 -37.21
CA ILE A 275 -13.33 -1.68 -36.93
C ILE A 275 -12.82 -1.99 -35.50
N ASN A 276 -12.78 -0.99 -34.62
CA ASN A 276 -12.35 -1.16 -33.23
C ASN A 276 -13.52 -1.39 -32.25
N ASP A 277 -14.44 -2.27 -32.65
CA ASP A 277 -15.62 -2.66 -31.88
C ASP A 277 -15.43 -3.97 -31.09
N GLY A 278 -14.22 -4.53 -31.10
CA GLY A 278 -13.87 -5.82 -30.50
C GLY A 278 -14.30 -7.04 -31.31
N LEU A 279 -14.95 -6.86 -32.47
CA LEU A 279 -15.34 -7.95 -33.35
C LEU A 279 -14.19 -8.35 -34.28
N TRP A 280 -14.23 -9.61 -34.74
CA TRP A 280 -13.27 -10.11 -35.72
C TRP A 280 -13.62 -9.59 -37.12
N ASN A 281 -12.66 -8.91 -37.72
CA ASN A 281 -12.73 -8.36 -39.06
C ASN A 281 -11.68 -9.03 -39.95
N ALA A 282 -12.11 -9.63 -41.06
CA ALA A 282 -11.18 -10.16 -42.06
C ALA A 282 -10.64 -8.99 -42.89
N VAL A 283 -9.34 -8.69 -42.74
CA VAL A 283 -8.64 -7.60 -43.44
C VAL A 283 -7.74 -8.21 -44.50
N SER A 284 -7.80 -7.69 -45.73
CA SER A 284 -6.84 -8.02 -46.77
C SER A 284 -6.29 -6.79 -47.49
N VAL A 285 -5.00 -6.83 -47.78
CA VAL A 285 -4.27 -5.81 -48.54
C VAL A 285 -3.60 -6.51 -49.71
N GLU A 286 -3.96 -6.14 -50.93
CA GLU A 286 -3.50 -6.78 -52.16
C GLU A 286 -2.92 -5.73 -53.11
N GLU A 287 -1.68 -5.94 -53.54
CA GLU A 287 -1.07 -5.15 -54.59
C GLU A 287 -1.60 -5.60 -55.98
N LEU A 288 -2.23 -4.66 -56.68
CA LEU A 288 -2.69 -4.80 -58.06
C LEU A 288 -1.67 -4.16 -59.03
N ASP A 289 -2.01 -4.07 -60.32
CA ASP A 289 -1.11 -3.48 -61.33
C ASP A 289 -0.78 -2.03 -60.99
N ASP A 290 -1.82 -1.18 -60.92
CA ASP A 290 -1.68 0.28 -60.75
C ASP A 290 -2.20 0.79 -59.40
N SER A 291 -2.57 -0.12 -58.49
CA SER A 291 -3.13 0.26 -57.21
C SER A 291 -2.89 -0.76 -56.09
N VAL A 292 -3.18 -0.36 -54.85
CA VAL A 292 -3.27 -1.22 -53.68
C VAL A 292 -4.72 -1.27 -53.24
N SER A 293 -5.32 -2.46 -53.24
CA SER A 293 -6.68 -2.66 -52.78
C SER A 293 -6.69 -3.13 -51.33
N ILE A 294 -7.50 -2.48 -50.50
CA ILE A 294 -7.76 -2.88 -49.12
C ILE A 294 -9.21 -3.31 -49.02
N LYS A 295 -9.42 -4.50 -48.45
CA LYS A 295 -10.75 -5.07 -48.23
C LYS A 295 -10.96 -5.36 -46.76
N ILE A 296 -12.19 -5.14 -46.29
CA ILE A 296 -12.66 -5.52 -44.96
C ILE A 296 -13.90 -6.38 -45.17
N ALA A 297 -13.94 -7.56 -44.54
CA ALA A 297 -15.01 -8.54 -44.74
C ALA A 297 -15.24 -8.90 -46.23
N LYS A 298 -14.15 -8.92 -47.01
CA LYS A 298 -14.11 -9.14 -48.48
C LYS A 298 -14.69 -8.00 -49.34
N GLU A 299 -15.15 -6.91 -48.74
CA GLU A 299 -15.60 -5.72 -49.45
C GLU A 299 -14.45 -4.73 -49.62
N ALA A 300 -14.25 -4.20 -50.83
CA ALA A 300 -13.20 -3.22 -51.10
C ALA A 300 -13.56 -1.87 -50.46
N VAL A 301 -12.77 -1.46 -49.47
CA VAL A 301 -12.98 -0.23 -48.69
C VAL A 301 -12.06 0.91 -49.11
N MET A 302 -10.89 0.57 -49.70
CA MET A 302 -9.95 1.54 -50.24
C MET A 302 -9.27 0.98 -51.49
N ASN A 303 -8.94 1.88 -52.41
CA ASN A 303 -8.13 1.60 -53.57
C ASN A 303 -7.16 2.76 -53.77
N ILE A 304 -5.87 2.52 -53.51
CA ILE A 304 -4.84 3.57 -53.48
C ILE A 304 -3.99 3.44 -54.74
N ASN A 305 -4.00 4.46 -55.60
CA ASN A 305 -3.20 4.46 -56.81
C ASN A 305 -1.70 4.45 -56.46
N LYS A 306 -0.92 3.63 -57.16
CA LYS A 306 0.54 3.56 -57.05
C LYS A 306 1.17 3.60 -58.44
N LEU A 307 2.42 4.04 -58.53
CA LEU A 307 3.22 3.93 -59.74
C LEU A 307 4.31 2.87 -59.49
N GLY A 308 4.43 1.90 -60.41
CA GLY A 308 5.37 0.79 -60.27
C GLY A 308 4.96 -0.24 -59.21
N SER A 309 5.89 -1.12 -58.83
CA SER A 309 5.69 -2.08 -57.74
C SER A 309 5.84 -1.41 -56.36
N LEU A 310 5.20 -1.96 -55.33
CA LEU A 310 5.40 -1.50 -53.95
C LEU A 310 6.81 -1.75 -53.45
N PHE A 311 7.43 -2.84 -53.90
CA PHE A 311 8.77 -3.25 -53.52
C PHE A 311 9.55 -3.65 -54.76
N LYS A 312 10.78 -3.17 -54.89
CA LYS A 312 11.66 -3.49 -56.01
C LYS A 312 12.36 -4.84 -55.83
N PRO A 313 12.28 -5.77 -56.81
CA PRO A 313 13.08 -6.99 -56.79
C PRO A 313 14.58 -6.67 -56.92
N THR A 314 15.42 -7.44 -56.22
CA THR A 314 16.89 -7.38 -56.29
C THR A 314 17.43 -8.76 -56.67
N ASP A 315 18.35 -8.82 -57.63
CA ASP A 315 18.98 -10.08 -58.10
C ASP A 315 17.97 -11.17 -58.53
N GLY A 316 16.83 -10.78 -59.11
CA GLY A 316 15.78 -11.71 -59.56
C GLY A 316 14.88 -12.26 -58.44
N PHE A 317 15.02 -11.73 -57.22
CA PHE A 317 14.19 -12.10 -56.07
C PHE A 317 13.53 -10.87 -55.45
N LEU A 318 12.36 -11.10 -54.87
CA LEU A 318 11.71 -10.15 -53.99
C LEU A 318 12.05 -10.50 -52.54
N ASP A 319 12.92 -9.70 -51.92
CA ASP A 319 13.25 -9.82 -50.50
C ASP A 319 12.49 -8.78 -49.68
N ILE A 320 11.62 -9.24 -48.77
CA ILE A 320 10.78 -8.37 -47.92
C ILE A 320 10.91 -8.79 -46.45
N LYS A 321 10.96 -7.79 -45.58
CA LYS A 321 10.85 -7.95 -44.13
C LYS A 321 9.47 -7.48 -43.69
N ILE A 322 8.81 -8.24 -42.82
CA ILE A 322 7.50 -7.91 -42.25
C ILE A 322 7.60 -7.91 -40.73
N TYR A 323 7.11 -6.85 -40.11
CA TYR A 323 7.10 -6.56 -38.69
C TYR A 323 5.64 -6.42 -38.25
N PHE A 324 5.18 -7.22 -37.29
CA PHE A 324 3.87 -7.06 -36.68
C PHE A 324 3.97 -6.22 -35.40
N ALA A 325 2.99 -5.33 -35.23
CA ALA A 325 2.80 -4.50 -34.06
C ALA A 325 4.09 -3.84 -33.56
N GLY A 326 4.70 -3.07 -34.44
CA GLY A 326 5.92 -2.34 -34.16
C GLY A 326 6.65 -1.91 -35.41
N LEU A 327 7.69 -1.10 -35.21
CA LEU A 327 8.58 -0.61 -36.25
C LEU A 327 10.02 -1.05 -35.97
N PRO A 328 10.87 -1.17 -37.00
CA PRO A 328 12.31 -1.24 -36.81
C PRO A 328 12.81 0.05 -36.13
N ARG A 329 13.81 -0.06 -35.24
CA ARG A 329 14.31 1.03 -34.34
C ARG A 329 14.68 2.37 -35.01
N LYS A 330 14.83 2.42 -36.35
CA LYS A 330 15.29 3.61 -37.10
C LYS A 330 14.21 4.24 -37.99
N VAL A 331 12.97 3.75 -37.94
CA VAL A 331 11.94 4.05 -38.95
C VAL A 331 10.93 5.12 -38.49
N GLU A 332 10.73 5.34 -37.19
CA GLU A 332 9.67 6.22 -36.67
C GLU A 332 9.69 7.64 -37.29
N SER A 333 10.87 8.21 -37.51
CA SER A 333 11.01 9.55 -38.12
C SER A 333 10.86 9.56 -39.65
N ALA A 334 10.73 8.41 -40.30
CA ALA A 334 10.62 8.25 -41.74
C ALA A 334 9.19 8.03 -42.23
N LEU A 335 8.23 7.83 -41.32
CA LEU A 335 6.81 7.73 -41.65
C LEU A 335 6.28 9.05 -42.22
N ILE A 336 5.30 8.97 -43.13
CA ILE A 336 4.68 10.16 -43.73
C ILE A 336 3.92 10.94 -42.66
N LYS A 337 3.14 10.21 -41.84
CA LYS A 337 2.44 10.73 -40.68
C LYS A 337 2.82 9.89 -39.46
N PRO A 338 3.40 10.50 -38.40
CA PRO A 338 3.71 9.81 -37.16
C PRO A 338 2.47 9.14 -36.55
N ILE A 339 2.70 8.06 -35.81
CA ILE A 339 1.65 7.28 -35.16
C ILE A 339 2.22 6.68 -33.88
N ASN A 340 1.42 6.56 -32.82
CA ASN A 340 1.79 5.71 -31.69
C ASN A 340 1.79 4.24 -32.16
N PRO A 341 2.91 3.51 -32.10
CA PRO A 341 2.98 2.16 -32.63
C PRO A 341 2.25 1.12 -31.76
N ARG A 342 1.93 1.45 -30.50
CA ARG A 342 1.31 0.55 -29.53
C ARG A 342 -0.10 0.18 -30.01
N LEU A 343 -0.44 -1.10 -29.91
CA LEU A 343 -1.73 -1.61 -30.36
C LEU A 343 -2.21 -2.76 -29.48
N ASP A 344 -3.22 -2.52 -28.66
CA ASP A 344 -3.93 -3.56 -27.91
C ASP A 344 -4.90 -4.34 -28.83
N GLY A 345 -4.31 -5.11 -29.74
CA GLY A 345 -5.01 -5.86 -30.78
C GLY A 345 -4.72 -7.36 -30.75
N CYS A 346 -5.51 -8.09 -31.53
CA CYS A 346 -5.37 -9.52 -31.69
C CYS A 346 -5.49 -9.91 -33.16
N ILE A 347 -4.61 -10.80 -33.63
CA ILE A 347 -4.64 -11.36 -34.98
C ILE A 347 -4.67 -12.88 -34.97
N ARG A 348 -5.29 -13.45 -36.01
CA ARG A 348 -5.27 -14.89 -36.30
C ARG A 348 -5.40 -15.16 -37.80
N GLY A 349 -5.25 -16.43 -38.18
CA GLY A 349 -5.59 -16.91 -39.52
C GLY A 349 -4.85 -16.19 -40.65
N TRP A 350 -3.60 -15.78 -40.43
CA TRP A 350 -2.89 -14.97 -41.41
C TRP A 350 -2.43 -15.78 -42.63
N ASN A 351 -2.40 -15.12 -43.78
CA ASN A 351 -1.80 -15.58 -45.02
C ASN A 351 -1.01 -14.42 -45.63
N LEU A 352 0.32 -14.51 -45.55
CA LEU A 352 1.23 -13.46 -45.99
C LEU A 352 1.93 -13.88 -47.28
N MET A 353 2.05 -12.95 -48.23
CA MET A 353 2.72 -13.14 -49.52
C MET A 353 2.24 -14.37 -50.30
N LYS A 354 0.97 -14.77 -50.12
CA LYS A 354 0.35 -16.00 -50.65
C LYS A 354 1.12 -17.29 -50.34
N GLN A 355 1.88 -17.32 -49.25
CA GLN A 355 2.63 -18.51 -48.81
C GLN A 355 1.78 -19.46 -47.96
N GLY A 356 0.51 -19.13 -47.71
CA GLY A 356 -0.40 -19.89 -46.86
C GLY A 356 -0.22 -19.60 -45.38
N ALA A 357 -0.90 -20.39 -44.56
CA ALA A 357 -0.89 -20.29 -43.09
C ALA A 357 -0.02 -21.37 -42.41
N LEU A 358 0.65 -22.24 -43.19
CA LEU A 358 1.52 -23.30 -42.69
C LEU A 358 2.71 -22.68 -41.94
N GLY A 359 2.93 -23.09 -40.68
CA GLY A 359 3.97 -22.50 -39.81
C GLY A 359 3.47 -21.35 -38.94
N ALA A 360 2.35 -20.71 -39.28
CA ALA A 360 1.79 -19.60 -38.50
C ALA A 360 1.49 -20.01 -37.07
N LYS A 361 0.78 -21.13 -36.93
CA LYS A 361 0.36 -21.69 -35.64
C LYS A 361 1.56 -22.06 -34.78
N GLU A 362 2.57 -22.71 -35.36
CA GLU A 362 3.80 -23.09 -34.66
C GLU A 362 4.59 -21.86 -34.20
N ILE A 363 4.64 -20.81 -35.01
CA ILE A 363 5.25 -19.52 -34.64
C ILE A 363 4.52 -18.89 -33.46
N ILE A 364 3.19 -18.81 -33.48
CA ILE A 364 2.39 -18.22 -32.38
C ILE A 364 2.57 -19.05 -31.11
N GLN A 365 2.45 -20.38 -31.20
CA GLN A 365 2.63 -21.28 -30.07
C GLN A 365 4.00 -21.13 -29.40
N GLY A 366 5.05 -20.87 -30.19
CA GLY A 366 6.39 -20.59 -29.67
C GLY A 366 6.53 -19.25 -28.93
N LYS A 367 5.57 -18.33 -29.08
CA LYS A 367 5.56 -17.02 -28.41
C LYS A 367 4.86 -17.10 -27.06
N GLN A 368 5.59 -17.60 -26.04
CA GLN A 368 5.11 -17.61 -24.67
C GLN A 368 4.60 -16.22 -24.24
N ASN A 369 3.44 -16.18 -23.56
CA ASN A 369 2.74 -14.98 -23.09
C ASN A 369 2.16 -14.03 -24.15
N LYS A 370 2.35 -14.27 -25.46
CA LYS A 370 1.79 -13.44 -26.55
C LYS A 370 0.42 -13.91 -27.04
N HIS A 371 -0.45 -14.30 -26.11
CA HIS A 371 -1.76 -14.85 -26.45
C HIS A 371 -2.88 -13.95 -25.98
N CYS A 372 -3.85 -13.72 -26.88
CA CYS A 372 -5.03 -12.93 -26.55
C CYS A 372 -5.96 -13.70 -25.61
N PHE A 373 -6.70 -12.96 -24.79
CA PHE A 373 -7.87 -13.51 -24.12
C PHE A 373 -8.91 -13.95 -25.13
N LEU A 374 -9.65 -15.02 -24.84
CA LEU A 374 -10.71 -15.52 -25.72
C LEU A 374 -11.83 -14.48 -25.88
N THR A 375 -12.33 -13.98 -24.76
CA THR A 375 -13.46 -13.04 -24.68
C THR A 375 -13.02 -11.76 -23.98
N VAL A 376 -13.20 -10.64 -24.67
CA VAL A 376 -12.82 -9.31 -24.18
C VAL A 376 -13.98 -8.34 -24.38
N GLU A 377 -14.01 -7.33 -23.54
CA GLU A 377 -14.92 -6.20 -23.53
C GLU A 377 -14.08 -4.91 -23.54
N LYS A 378 -14.72 -3.78 -23.84
CA LYS A 378 -14.06 -2.48 -23.85
C LYS A 378 -13.61 -2.09 -22.43
N GLY A 379 -12.40 -1.56 -22.33
CA GLY A 379 -11.84 -0.97 -21.11
C GLY A 379 -10.44 -1.49 -20.82
N SER A 380 -9.76 -0.89 -19.84
CA SER A 380 -8.38 -1.26 -19.51
C SER A 380 -8.32 -2.30 -18.40
N TYR A 381 -7.53 -3.35 -18.59
CA TYR A 381 -7.37 -4.43 -17.60
C TYR A 381 -6.12 -4.25 -16.76
N TYR A 382 -6.32 -4.23 -15.45
CA TYR A 382 -5.27 -4.24 -14.44
C TYR A 382 -5.27 -5.62 -13.77
N PRO A 383 -4.17 -6.39 -13.85
CA PRO A 383 -4.10 -7.74 -13.32
C PRO A 383 -3.72 -7.83 -11.83
N GLY A 384 -3.51 -6.69 -11.15
CA GLY A 384 -3.03 -6.67 -9.77
C GLY A 384 -1.53 -6.90 -9.60
N SER A 385 -0.71 -6.64 -10.63
CA SER A 385 0.75 -6.85 -10.59
C SER A 385 1.60 -5.63 -10.95
N GLY A 386 1.00 -4.48 -11.26
CA GLY A 386 1.76 -3.32 -11.71
C GLY A 386 0.95 -2.04 -11.84
N ILE A 387 1.62 -1.01 -12.35
CA ILE A 387 1.13 0.37 -12.39
C ILE A 387 1.32 0.99 -13.78
N ALA A 388 0.59 2.08 -14.03
CA ALA A 388 0.84 2.99 -15.14
C ALA A 388 1.06 4.41 -14.61
N GLN A 389 1.98 5.15 -15.22
CA GLN A 389 2.40 6.49 -14.81
C GLN A 389 2.08 7.52 -15.90
N PHE A 390 1.51 8.64 -15.49
CA PHE A 390 1.27 9.82 -16.30
C PHE A 390 1.87 11.07 -15.66
N ASN A 391 2.12 12.09 -16.48
CA ASN A 391 2.45 13.43 -16.02
C ASN A 391 1.35 14.38 -16.49
N ILE A 392 0.46 14.76 -15.56
CA ILE A 392 -0.73 15.56 -15.84
C ILE A 392 -0.59 16.90 -15.13
N ASN A 393 -0.80 18.00 -15.86
CA ASN A 393 -0.83 19.32 -15.26
C ASN A 393 -2.23 19.61 -14.69
N TYR A 394 -2.33 19.75 -13.37
CA TYR A 394 -3.59 19.99 -12.66
C TYR A 394 -3.92 21.47 -12.44
N ASN A 395 -3.03 22.38 -12.83
CA ASN A 395 -3.25 23.81 -12.67
C ASN A 395 -4.34 24.30 -13.63
N ASN A 396 -5.25 25.14 -13.14
CA ASN A 396 -6.34 25.68 -13.94
C ASN A 396 -5.80 26.76 -14.90
N VAL A 397 -6.00 26.55 -16.20
CA VAL A 397 -5.59 27.48 -17.26
C VAL A 397 -6.31 28.84 -17.15
N THR A 398 -7.52 28.88 -16.58
CA THR A 398 -8.31 30.11 -16.41
C THR A 398 -8.03 30.87 -15.11
N ASN A 399 -7.49 30.19 -14.09
CA ASN A 399 -7.09 30.82 -12.83
C ASN A 399 -5.75 30.22 -12.40
N ALA A 400 -4.66 30.92 -12.71
CA ALA A 400 -3.29 30.48 -12.46
C ALA A 400 -2.97 30.18 -10.99
N GLU A 401 -3.81 30.63 -10.04
CA GLU A 401 -3.66 30.36 -8.60
C GLU A 401 -4.57 29.22 -8.08
N GLY A 402 -5.32 28.53 -8.95
CA GLY A 402 -6.21 27.44 -8.58
C GLY A 402 -5.90 26.16 -9.36
N TRP A 403 -5.96 25.02 -8.68
CA TRP A 403 -5.97 23.70 -9.31
C TRP A 403 -7.31 23.02 -9.05
N GLN A 404 -7.72 22.14 -9.96
CA GLN A 404 -8.91 21.31 -9.81
C GLN A 404 -8.68 19.96 -10.48
N ILE A 405 -9.04 18.90 -9.77
CA ILE A 405 -8.97 17.53 -10.27
C ILE A 405 -10.38 16.96 -10.24
N ASN A 406 -11.00 16.90 -11.40
CA ASN A 406 -12.28 16.24 -11.60
C ASN A 406 -12.02 14.87 -12.19
N MET A 407 -12.31 13.82 -11.44
CA MET A 407 -12.04 12.44 -11.83
C MET A 407 -13.35 11.67 -11.98
N THR A 408 -13.47 10.96 -13.09
CA THR A 408 -14.53 9.95 -13.29
C THR A 408 -13.86 8.63 -13.63
N LEU A 409 -14.12 7.62 -12.81
CA LEU A 409 -13.60 6.27 -12.97
C LEU A 409 -14.77 5.34 -13.26
N ASN A 410 -14.73 4.61 -14.38
CA ASN A 410 -15.63 3.49 -14.63
C ASN A 410 -14.89 2.21 -14.24
N ILE A 411 -15.33 1.54 -13.19
CA ILE A 411 -14.63 0.42 -12.57
C ILE A 411 -15.47 -0.85 -12.56
N ARG A 412 -14.81 -1.99 -12.72
CA ARG A 412 -15.32 -3.33 -12.42
C ARG A 412 -14.20 -4.12 -11.74
N PRO A 413 -14.08 -4.00 -10.40
CA PRO A 413 -13.03 -4.67 -9.64
C PRO A 413 -13.18 -6.19 -9.67
N SER A 414 -12.06 -6.91 -9.72
CA SER A 414 -11.99 -8.37 -9.51
C SER A 414 -11.58 -8.75 -8.10
N THR A 415 -10.91 -7.83 -7.39
CA THR A 415 -10.57 -7.91 -5.96
C THR A 415 -11.15 -6.70 -5.25
N GLY A 416 -11.55 -6.85 -3.99
CA GLY A 416 -12.16 -5.77 -3.24
C GLY A 416 -11.18 -4.78 -2.60
N THR A 417 -9.87 -5.00 -2.77
CA THR A 417 -8.82 -4.17 -2.19
C THR A 417 -7.79 -3.77 -3.26
N GLY A 418 -7.44 -2.49 -3.34
CA GLY A 418 -6.41 -1.97 -4.25
C GLY A 418 -6.50 -0.46 -4.50
N ILE A 419 -5.37 0.15 -4.87
CA ILE A 419 -5.31 1.58 -5.24
C ILE A 419 -5.69 1.75 -6.71
N MET A 420 -6.72 2.54 -6.96
CA MET A 420 -7.16 2.85 -8.33
C MET A 420 -6.33 3.97 -8.94
N LEU A 421 -6.18 5.08 -8.20
CA LEU A 421 -5.42 6.25 -8.63
C LEU A 421 -4.65 6.83 -7.44
N ALA A 422 -3.41 7.24 -7.67
CA ALA A 422 -2.61 7.97 -6.68
C ALA A 422 -1.83 9.12 -7.32
N LEU A 423 -1.62 10.16 -6.55
CA LEU A 423 -0.68 11.24 -6.82
C LEU A 423 0.53 11.03 -5.93
N VAL A 424 1.72 11.07 -6.51
CA VAL A 424 2.99 10.79 -5.82
C VAL A 424 3.94 11.97 -6.03
N SER A 425 4.57 12.42 -4.94
CA SER A 425 5.56 13.50 -4.96
C SER A 425 6.78 13.09 -4.13
N GLY A 426 7.86 12.70 -4.81
CA GLY A 426 9.01 12.06 -4.14
C GLY A 426 8.59 10.77 -3.43
N ASP A 427 8.79 10.70 -2.12
CA ASP A 427 8.47 9.53 -1.28
C ASP A 427 7.09 9.63 -0.60
N THR A 428 6.29 10.66 -0.90
CA THR A 428 4.96 10.87 -0.30
C THR A 428 3.83 10.59 -1.28
N VAL A 429 2.67 10.22 -0.72
CA VAL A 429 1.42 10.03 -1.46
C VAL A 429 0.43 11.12 -1.04
N PRO A 430 0.54 12.35 -1.59
CA PRO A 430 -0.34 13.46 -1.23
C PRO A 430 -1.83 13.19 -1.52
N PHE A 431 -2.16 12.22 -2.37
CA PHE A 431 -3.53 11.81 -2.63
C PHE A 431 -3.58 10.37 -3.13
N ALA A 432 -4.50 9.55 -2.60
CA ALA A 432 -4.81 8.25 -3.17
C ALA A 432 -6.31 7.94 -3.08
N LEU A 433 -6.85 7.36 -4.15
CA LEU A 433 -8.21 6.87 -4.24
C LEU A 433 -8.15 5.34 -4.38
N SER A 434 -8.85 4.64 -3.50
CA SER A 434 -8.70 3.20 -3.34
C SER A 434 -9.99 2.48 -2.98
N LEU A 435 -9.94 1.16 -3.11
CA LEU A 435 -10.95 0.22 -2.67
C LEU A 435 -10.40 -0.58 -1.49
N LEU A 436 -11.26 -0.86 -0.52
CA LEU A 436 -10.99 -1.77 0.60
C LEU A 436 -12.23 -2.65 0.80
N ASP A 437 -12.06 -3.94 1.07
CA ASP A 437 -13.23 -4.75 1.41
C ASP A 437 -13.83 -4.28 2.73
N SER A 438 -15.15 -4.20 2.74
CA SER A 438 -15.91 -3.76 3.91
C SER A 438 -16.06 -4.92 4.90
N SER A 439 -16.40 -4.60 6.15
CA SER A 439 -16.78 -5.61 7.14
C SER A 439 -18.09 -6.32 6.78
N SER A 440 -18.94 -5.72 5.95
CA SER A 440 -20.15 -6.34 5.43
C SER A 440 -19.85 -7.27 4.26
N GLU A 441 -20.38 -8.50 4.32
CA GLU A 441 -20.19 -9.51 3.28
C GLU A 441 -20.55 -8.96 1.88
N ASN A 442 -19.67 -9.22 0.91
CA ASN A 442 -19.83 -8.87 -0.51
C ASN A 442 -19.93 -7.37 -0.81
N SER A 443 -19.32 -6.51 0.01
CA SER A 443 -19.31 -5.07 -0.23
C SER A 443 -17.93 -4.46 0.01
N GLN A 444 -17.69 -3.32 -0.64
CA GLN A 444 -16.44 -2.60 -0.63
C GLN A 444 -16.66 -1.17 -0.12
N ASP A 445 -15.66 -0.64 0.55
CA ASP A 445 -15.53 0.76 0.88
C ASP A 445 -14.66 1.46 -0.16
N ILE A 446 -15.01 2.70 -0.49
CA ILE A 446 -14.19 3.61 -1.30
C ILE A 446 -13.53 4.58 -0.35
N LEU A 447 -12.21 4.67 -0.40
CA LEU A 447 -11.41 5.51 0.51
C LEU A 447 -10.59 6.52 -0.28
N VAL A 448 -10.58 7.76 0.20
CA VAL A 448 -9.60 8.76 -0.18
C VAL A 448 -8.63 8.95 0.98
N PHE A 449 -7.35 8.80 0.65
CA PHE A 449 -6.24 9.06 1.55
C PHE A 449 -5.49 10.33 1.15
N VAL A 450 -5.02 11.06 2.15
CA VAL A 450 -3.95 12.05 2.02
C VAL A 450 -2.83 11.59 2.94
N GLU A 451 -1.70 11.21 2.35
CA GLU A 451 -0.63 10.47 3.03
C GLU A 451 -1.20 9.25 3.76
N ASN A 452 -0.94 9.11 5.05
CA ASN A 452 -1.39 7.99 5.89
C ASN A 452 -2.77 8.23 6.54
N SER A 453 -3.55 9.23 6.11
CA SER A 453 -4.82 9.61 6.75
C SER A 453 -6.02 9.43 5.81
N VAL A 454 -7.07 8.76 6.28
CA VAL A 454 -8.37 8.68 5.56
C VAL A 454 -9.08 10.03 5.68
N VAL A 455 -9.33 10.70 4.56
CA VAL A 455 -10.01 12.00 4.53
C VAL A 455 -11.47 11.92 4.05
N ALA A 456 -11.79 10.91 3.25
CA ALA A 456 -13.16 10.63 2.83
C ALA A 456 -13.40 9.12 2.68
N ARG A 457 -14.63 8.69 2.95
CA ARG A 457 -15.07 7.29 2.84
C ARG A 457 -16.50 7.18 2.32
N ILE A 458 -16.76 6.21 1.44
CA ILE A 458 -18.11 5.69 1.18
C ILE A 458 -18.11 4.22 1.55
N GLU A 459 -19.03 3.81 2.44
CA GLU A 459 -19.06 2.45 2.99
C GLU A 459 -20.02 1.51 2.24
N ALA A 460 -19.72 0.22 2.27
CA ALA A 460 -20.64 -0.87 1.94
C ALA A 460 -21.34 -0.72 0.57
N ILE A 461 -20.55 -0.65 -0.49
CA ILE A 461 -21.01 -0.63 -1.89
C ILE A 461 -20.72 -1.97 -2.56
N PRO A 462 -21.69 -2.61 -3.24
CA PRO A 462 -21.44 -3.87 -3.97
C PRO A 462 -20.75 -3.60 -5.31
N LEU A 463 -19.43 -3.36 -5.30
CA LEU A 463 -18.67 -3.01 -6.50
C LEU A 463 -18.21 -4.23 -7.28
N CYS A 464 -17.95 -5.36 -6.62
CA CYS A 464 -17.60 -6.62 -7.27
C CYS A 464 -18.82 -7.27 -7.94
N SER A 465 -19.22 -6.74 -9.10
CA SER A 465 -20.36 -7.23 -9.87
C SER A 465 -20.06 -7.27 -11.36
N ASP A 466 -20.87 -7.98 -12.15
CA ASP A 466 -20.73 -8.03 -13.61
C ASP A 466 -20.88 -6.65 -14.27
N GLN A 467 -21.55 -5.72 -13.60
CA GLN A 467 -21.80 -4.36 -14.08
C GLN A 467 -20.65 -3.41 -13.70
N GLN A 468 -20.32 -2.51 -14.63
CA GLN A 468 -19.41 -1.41 -14.32
C GLN A 468 -20.10 -0.41 -13.37
N SER A 469 -19.34 0.08 -12.40
CA SER A 469 -19.76 1.14 -11.49
C SER A 469 -19.00 2.42 -11.81
N GLN A 470 -19.72 3.54 -11.85
CA GLN A 470 -19.08 4.85 -12.04
C GLN A 470 -18.85 5.53 -10.69
N LEU A 471 -17.60 5.88 -10.46
CA LEU A 471 -17.11 6.64 -9.33
C LEU A 471 -16.69 8.03 -9.79
N ASN A 472 -17.13 9.05 -9.07
CA ASN A 472 -16.75 10.42 -9.31
C ASN A 472 -16.06 10.99 -8.08
N CYS A 473 -14.95 11.66 -8.29
CA CYS A 473 -14.18 12.33 -7.24
C CYS A 473 -13.71 13.68 -7.77
N ASN A 474 -14.20 14.75 -7.15
CA ASN A 474 -13.75 16.10 -7.42
C ASN A 474 -12.97 16.61 -6.23
N VAL A 475 -11.77 17.13 -6.45
CA VAL A 475 -10.95 17.70 -5.39
C VAL A 475 -10.28 18.98 -5.85
N ASN A 476 -10.27 19.97 -4.96
CA ASN A 476 -9.57 21.23 -5.11
C ASN A 476 -9.11 21.72 -3.72
N ARG A 477 -8.48 22.89 -3.65
CA ARG A 477 -7.98 23.47 -2.39
C ARG A 477 -9.05 23.74 -1.33
N ASN A 478 -10.33 23.90 -1.72
CA ASN A 478 -11.43 24.27 -0.83
C ASN A 478 -12.23 23.05 -0.35
N GLY A 479 -12.14 21.90 -1.02
CA GLY A 479 -12.97 20.76 -0.69
C GLY A 479 -12.76 19.54 -1.57
N LEU A 480 -13.37 18.46 -1.13
CA LEU A 480 -13.42 17.18 -1.80
C LEU A 480 -14.87 16.71 -1.85
N GLU A 481 -15.30 16.25 -3.02
CA GLU A 481 -16.60 15.63 -3.24
C GLU A 481 -16.38 14.23 -3.81
N LEU A 482 -16.99 13.23 -3.19
CA LEU A 482 -16.89 11.84 -3.58
C LEU A 482 -18.29 11.23 -3.67
N TRP A 483 -18.63 10.62 -4.81
CA TRP A 483 -19.92 9.95 -4.98
C TRP A 483 -19.87 8.85 -6.04
N THR A 484 -20.82 7.94 -5.95
CA THR A 484 -21.07 6.89 -6.96
C THR A 484 -22.49 7.01 -7.49
N THR A 485 -22.79 6.26 -8.54
CA THR A 485 -24.17 6.09 -9.01
C THR A 485 -25.08 5.39 -7.99
N LEU A 486 -24.49 4.55 -7.12
CA LEU A 486 -25.20 3.77 -6.12
C LEU A 486 -25.40 4.51 -4.79
N ARG A 487 -24.46 5.38 -4.41
CA ARG A 487 -24.45 6.11 -3.13
C ARG A 487 -23.80 7.47 -3.28
N LYS A 488 -24.48 8.51 -2.79
CA LYS A 488 -24.01 9.91 -2.82
C LYS A 488 -23.48 10.42 -1.48
N ASP A 489 -23.78 9.72 -0.39
CA ASP A 489 -23.35 10.12 0.94
C ASP A 489 -21.93 9.63 1.20
N ALA A 490 -20.98 10.56 1.30
CA ALA A 490 -19.61 10.32 1.72
C ALA A 490 -19.37 10.91 3.12
N ILE A 491 -18.58 10.20 3.92
CA ILE A 491 -18.16 10.60 5.26
C ILE A 491 -16.81 11.30 5.12
N TYR A 492 -16.71 12.53 5.61
CA TYR A 492 -15.50 13.34 5.53
C TYR A 492 -14.85 13.51 6.91
N SER A 493 -13.53 13.56 6.94
CA SER A 493 -12.81 13.82 8.18
C SER A 493 -12.97 15.26 8.66
N LYS A 494 -12.88 15.48 9.98
CA LYS A 494 -12.98 16.82 10.60
C LYS A 494 -11.80 17.73 10.23
N ASP A 495 -10.64 17.14 9.95
CA ASP A 495 -9.39 17.82 9.59
C ASP A 495 -9.18 17.95 8.07
N LEU A 496 -10.23 17.73 7.26
CA LEU A 496 -10.15 17.71 5.79
C LEU A 496 -9.38 18.92 5.21
N GLN A 497 -9.63 20.13 5.70
CA GLN A 497 -8.96 21.33 5.19
C GLN A 497 -7.45 21.35 5.47
N GLU A 498 -7.03 20.89 6.65
CA GLU A 498 -5.61 20.77 7.00
C GLU A 498 -4.92 19.73 6.10
N LYS A 499 -5.60 18.60 5.85
CA LYS A 499 -5.08 17.56 4.96
C LYS A 499 -5.02 18.03 3.50
N LEU A 500 -6.03 18.75 3.00
CA LEU A 500 -6.01 19.30 1.64
C LEU A 500 -4.88 20.32 1.43
N ALA A 501 -4.38 20.98 2.49
CA ALA A 501 -3.21 21.86 2.39
C ALA A 501 -1.92 21.09 2.03
N ILE A 502 -1.80 19.82 2.43
CA ILE A 502 -0.68 18.94 2.03
C ILE A 502 -0.72 18.72 0.51
N LEU A 503 -1.90 18.37 -0.01
CA LEU A 503 -2.12 18.19 -1.44
C LEU A 503 -1.91 19.49 -2.23
N ASP A 504 -2.38 20.62 -1.72
CA ASP A 504 -2.16 21.94 -2.33
C ASP A 504 -0.67 22.28 -2.48
N ASN A 505 0.13 21.99 -1.44
CA ASN A 505 1.58 22.18 -1.50
C ASN A 505 2.25 21.20 -2.47
N ALA A 506 1.80 19.95 -2.53
CA ALA A 506 2.35 18.97 -3.46
C ALA A 506 2.10 19.36 -4.93
N ILE A 507 0.91 19.84 -5.27
CA ILE A 507 0.53 20.23 -6.65
C ILE A 507 1.32 21.43 -7.17
N LYS A 508 1.78 22.31 -6.28
CA LYS A 508 2.73 23.40 -6.65
C LYS A 508 4.10 22.87 -7.07
N GLY A 509 4.44 21.66 -6.64
CA GLY A 509 5.66 20.95 -7.00
C GLY A 509 5.48 20.05 -8.23
N ASN A 510 6.29 18.99 -8.30
CA ASN A 510 6.18 17.97 -9.34
C ASN A 510 5.39 16.78 -8.80
N VAL A 511 4.26 16.46 -9.42
CA VAL A 511 3.38 15.35 -9.02
C VAL A 511 3.22 14.40 -10.20
N ALA A 512 3.48 13.12 -9.97
CA ALA A 512 3.21 12.07 -10.94
C ALA A 512 1.88 11.39 -10.60
N THR A 513 1.10 11.09 -11.63
CA THR A 513 -0.17 10.38 -11.52
C THR A 513 0.06 8.90 -11.78
N TYR A 514 -0.34 8.05 -10.85
CA TYR A 514 -0.26 6.61 -10.97
C TYR A 514 -1.65 5.99 -11.02
N LEU A 515 -1.84 5.03 -11.92
CA LEU A 515 -3.04 4.19 -12.01
C LEU A 515 -2.69 2.76 -11.64
N GLY A 516 -3.62 2.09 -10.95
CA GLY A 516 -3.52 0.66 -10.63
C GLY A 516 -2.66 0.34 -9.41
N GLY A 517 -2.06 1.34 -8.75
CA GLY A 517 -1.16 1.15 -7.62
C GLY A 517 -0.28 2.37 -7.36
N ILE A 518 0.78 2.16 -6.59
CA ILE A 518 1.85 3.13 -6.32
C ILE A 518 3.23 2.50 -6.59
N PRO A 519 4.25 3.31 -6.92
CA PRO A 519 5.63 2.83 -7.05
C PRO A 519 6.18 2.30 -5.71
N ASP A 520 7.42 1.80 -5.71
CA ASP A 520 8.09 1.33 -4.49
C ASP A 520 8.48 2.51 -3.60
N ILE A 521 7.56 2.85 -2.67
CA ILE A 521 7.70 3.88 -1.65
C ILE A 521 7.50 3.26 -0.25
N SER A 522 7.88 4.00 0.79
CA SER A 522 7.72 3.55 2.19
C SER A 522 6.28 3.14 2.49
N PHE A 523 6.11 2.04 3.24
CA PHE A 523 4.80 1.58 3.72
C PHE A 523 4.09 2.60 4.62
N SER A 524 4.83 3.52 5.22
CA SER A 524 4.26 4.62 6.02
C SER A 524 3.65 5.74 5.17
N ALA A 525 3.84 5.74 3.85
CA ALA A 525 3.40 6.83 2.98
C ALA A 525 1.89 6.79 2.70
N THR A 526 1.26 5.61 2.81
CA THR A 526 -0.19 5.40 2.63
C THR A 526 -0.62 4.15 3.38
N PRO A 527 -1.85 4.07 3.93
CA PRO A 527 -2.30 2.92 4.71
C PRO A 527 -2.48 1.65 3.88
N LEU A 528 -2.63 1.82 2.56
CA LEU A 528 -2.80 0.74 1.59
C LEU A 528 -1.77 0.90 0.48
N ASN A 529 -1.17 -0.21 0.04
CA ASN A 529 -0.24 -0.24 -1.10
C ASN A 529 -0.53 -1.38 -2.10
N ALA A 530 -1.70 -2.03 -2.01
CA ALA A 530 -2.09 -3.10 -2.91
C ALA A 530 -2.37 -2.60 -4.33
N PHE A 531 -1.97 -3.41 -5.32
CA PHE A 531 -2.33 -3.15 -6.72
C PHE A 531 -3.82 -3.37 -6.93
N TYR A 532 -4.44 -2.51 -7.72
CA TYR A 532 -5.80 -2.71 -8.18
C TYR A 532 -5.85 -3.87 -9.18
N SER A 533 -6.84 -4.74 -9.00
CA SER A 533 -7.15 -5.81 -9.95
C SER A 533 -8.58 -5.67 -10.43
N GLY A 534 -8.77 -5.61 -11.75
CA GLY A 534 -10.05 -5.43 -12.39
C GLY A 534 -9.98 -4.60 -13.66
N CYS A 535 -11.14 -4.18 -14.13
CA CYS A 535 -11.29 -3.32 -15.29
C CYS A 535 -11.52 -1.88 -14.85
N MET A 536 -10.74 -0.94 -15.39
CA MET A 536 -10.86 0.47 -15.02
C MET A 536 -10.57 1.38 -16.20
N GLU A 537 -11.47 2.33 -16.43
CA GLU A 537 -11.28 3.45 -17.35
C GLU A 537 -11.29 4.76 -16.54
N VAL A 538 -10.34 5.66 -16.81
CA VAL A 538 -10.14 6.88 -16.01
C VAL A 538 -10.23 8.11 -16.91
N ASN A 539 -11.10 9.04 -16.51
CA ASN A 539 -11.17 10.37 -17.07
C ASN A 539 -10.73 11.40 -16.03
N ILE A 540 -9.85 12.31 -16.41
CA ILE A 540 -9.38 13.42 -15.57
C ILE A 540 -9.59 14.72 -16.32
N ASN A 541 -10.30 15.66 -15.69
CA ASN A 541 -10.58 17.00 -16.23
C ASN A 541 -11.18 16.98 -17.65
N GLY A 542 -12.01 15.99 -17.95
CA GLY A 542 -12.67 15.82 -19.25
C GLY A 542 -11.86 15.02 -20.27
N VAL A 543 -10.61 14.67 -19.97
CA VAL A 543 -9.72 13.88 -20.85
C VAL A 543 -9.71 12.42 -20.40
N GLN A 544 -10.11 11.52 -21.28
CA GLN A 544 -9.94 10.07 -21.07
C GLN A 544 -8.45 9.74 -21.15
N LEU A 545 -7.91 9.09 -20.13
CA LEU A 545 -6.51 8.68 -20.13
C LEU A 545 -6.32 7.45 -21.01
N ASP A 546 -5.44 7.58 -21.99
CA ASP A 546 -4.99 6.48 -22.84
C ASP A 546 -3.72 5.85 -22.25
N LEU A 547 -3.79 4.57 -21.91
CA LEU A 547 -2.67 3.82 -21.35
C LEU A 547 -1.51 3.61 -22.33
N ASP A 548 -1.74 3.76 -23.62
CA ASP A 548 -0.69 3.76 -24.62
C ASP A 548 0.01 5.12 -24.75
N GLU A 549 -0.50 6.18 -24.12
CA GLU A 549 0.18 7.48 -23.96
C GLU A 549 0.86 7.64 -22.58
N ALA A 550 0.77 6.62 -21.73
CA ALA A 550 1.45 6.61 -20.44
C ALA A 550 2.97 6.76 -20.61
N ILE A 551 3.63 7.42 -19.64
CA ILE A 551 5.10 7.53 -19.58
C ILE A 551 5.72 6.15 -19.36
N SER A 552 5.09 5.38 -18.48
CA SER A 552 5.40 3.98 -18.23
C SER A 552 4.11 3.22 -17.91
N LYS A 553 4.03 1.96 -18.29
CA LYS A 553 2.93 1.04 -17.99
C LYS A 553 3.49 -0.37 -17.91
N HIS A 554 3.11 -1.09 -16.86
CA HIS A 554 3.50 -2.47 -16.65
C HIS A 554 3.02 -3.37 -17.81
N ASN A 555 3.85 -4.32 -18.25
CA ASN A 555 3.59 -5.12 -19.46
C ASN A 555 2.31 -5.96 -19.40
N ASP A 556 1.88 -6.35 -18.21
CA ASP A 556 0.66 -7.16 -18.04
C ASP A 556 -0.64 -6.32 -18.07
N ILE A 557 -0.54 -4.99 -17.99
CA ILE A 557 -1.69 -4.08 -18.10
C ILE A 557 -2.09 -3.97 -19.57
N ARG A 558 -3.38 -4.23 -19.85
CA ARG A 558 -3.94 -4.06 -21.19
C ARG A 558 -4.64 -2.72 -21.31
N ALA A 559 -4.35 -2.00 -22.39
CA ALA A 559 -4.79 -0.61 -22.53
C ALA A 559 -6.28 -0.48 -22.85
N HIS A 560 -6.80 -1.35 -23.72
CA HIS A 560 -8.10 -1.19 -24.34
C HIS A 560 -8.98 -2.45 -24.29
N SER A 561 -8.43 -3.59 -23.85
CA SER A 561 -9.15 -4.85 -23.75
C SER A 561 -9.24 -5.40 -22.32
N CYS A 562 -10.48 -5.65 -21.90
CA CYS A 562 -10.80 -6.16 -20.59
C CYS A 562 -11.39 -7.58 -20.65
N PRO A 563 -10.85 -8.57 -19.93
CA PRO A 563 -11.42 -9.91 -19.95
C PRO A 563 -12.85 -9.91 -19.38
N SER A 564 -13.73 -10.69 -20.01
CA SER A 564 -15.13 -10.83 -19.58
C SER A 564 -15.21 -11.56 -18.23
N VAL A 565 -16.31 -11.40 -17.50
CA VAL A 565 -16.54 -12.17 -16.27
C VAL A 565 -16.66 -13.67 -16.56
N ARG A 566 -16.07 -14.50 -15.71
CA ARG A 566 -16.21 -15.95 -15.78
C ARG A 566 -17.58 -16.35 -15.25
N LYS A 567 -18.50 -16.68 -16.15
CA LYS A 567 -19.79 -17.26 -15.76
C LYS A 567 -19.53 -18.63 -15.12
N THR A 568 -19.87 -18.78 -13.84
CA THR A 568 -20.00 -20.10 -13.24
C THR A 568 -21.04 -20.87 -14.05
N GLN A 569 -20.62 -21.94 -14.72
CA GLN A 569 -21.57 -22.92 -15.22
C GLN A 569 -22.30 -23.46 -13.99
N ASN A 570 -23.54 -23.01 -13.78
CA ASN A 570 -24.47 -23.75 -12.94
C ASN A 570 -24.58 -25.13 -13.59
N ASN A 571 -23.98 -26.14 -12.96
CA ASN A 571 -24.28 -27.53 -13.28
C ASN A 571 -25.78 -27.70 -13.12
N VAL A 572 -26.48 -27.80 -14.25
CA VAL A 572 -27.89 -28.24 -14.33
C VAL A 572 -27.95 -29.72 -14.02
#